data_AF-A0A8T5VM70-F1
#
_entry.id   AF-A0A8T5VM70-F1
#
_cell.length_a   1.000
_cell.length_b   1.000
_cell.length_c   1.000
_cell.angle_alpha   90.00
_cell.angle_beta   90.00
_cell.angle_gamma   90.00
#
_symmetry.space_group_name_H-M   'P 1'
#
loop_
_entity.id
_entity.type
_entity.pdbx_description
1 polymer ?
#
loop_
_entity_poly.entity_id
_entity_poly.type
_entity_poly.pdbx_seq_one_letter_code
_entity_poly.pdbx_strand_id
1 'polypeptide(L)' 'MNERLDILKKARDRMIEDRDTHAKVLAAPFDRDNAERARNKFVELQTLIDALDRAISAEKPASA' A
#
# COMPACT_ATOMS: atom_id res chain seq x y z
N MET A 1 -19.83 13.26 -3.90
CA MET A 1 -18.53 12.75 -3.39
C MET A 1 -18.83 11.97 -2.13
N ASN A 2 -18.35 10.73 -2.03
CA ASN A 2 -18.54 9.89 -0.84
C ASN A 2 -17.32 10.11 0.07
N GLU A 3 -17.52 10.77 1.21
CA GLU A 3 -16.45 11.11 2.18
C GLU A 3 -15.62 9.88 2.56
N ARG A 4 -16.28 8.72 2.71
CA ARG A 4 -15.61 7.44 2.99
C ARG A 4 -14.67 7.01 1.87
N LEU A 5 -15.07 7.18 0.61
CA LEU A 5 -14.24 6.87 -0.55
C LEU A 5 -12.99 7.77 -0.60
N ASP A 6 -13.12 9.03 -0.23
CA ASP A 6 -11.98 9.97 -0.20
C ASP A 6 -11.01 9.64 0.94
N ILE A 7 -11.52 9.20 2.10
CA ILE A 7 -10.70 8.68 3.20
C ILE A 7 -9.92 7.43 2.77
N LEU A 8 -10.59 6.46 2.12
CA LEU A 8 -9.94 5.23 1.66
C LEU A 8 -8.83 5.51 0.63
N LYS A 9 -9.07 6.43 -0.30
CA LYS A 9 -8.05 6.85 -1.29
C LYS A 9 -6.83 7.47 -0.59
N LYS A 10 -7.04 8.40 0.34
CA LYS A 10 -5.95 9.02 1.11
C LYS A 10 -5.15 7.99 1.90
N ALA A 11 -5.82 7.05 2.55
CA ALA A 11 -5.18 5.96 3.26
C ALA A 11 -4.31 5.10 2.33
N ARG A 12 -4.83 4.74 1.15
CA ARG A 12 -4.08 3.95 0.16
C ARG A 12 -2.86 4.71 -0.35
N ASP A 13 -3.02 5.98 -0.70
CA ASP A 13 -1.93 6.81 -1.23
C ASP A 13 -0.80 6.92 -0.19
N ARG A 14 -1.15 7.05 1.10
CA ARG A 14 -0.16 7.02 2.18
C ARG A 14 0.57 5.67 2.29
N MET A 15 -0.14 4.56 2.17
CA MET A 15 0.48 3.23 2.23
C MET A 15 1.41 2.97 1.06
N ILE A 16 1.12 3.53 -0.12
CA ILE A 16 2.01 3.48 -1.29
C ILE A 16 3.32 4.23 -1.01
N GLU A 17 3.26 5.44 -0.45
CA GLU A 17 4.46 6.21 -0.07
C GLU A 17 5.35 5.44 0.93
N ASP A 18 4.72 4.87 1.96
CA ASP A 18 5.44 4.10 2.98
C ASP A 18 6.06 2.82 2.36
N ARG A 19 5.35 2.13 1.45
CA ARG A 19 5.85 0.94 0.74
C ARG A 19 7.04 1.28 -0.15
N ASP A 20 6.98 2.39 -0.88
CA ASP A 20 8.04 2.82 -1.81
C ASP A 20 9.34 3.16 -1.08
N THR A 21 9.26 3.58 0.19
CA THR A 21 10.44 3.72 1.05
C THR A 21 11.16 2.39 1.26
N HIS A 22 10.42 1.30 1.48
CA HIS A 22 11.01 -0.04 1.60
C HIS A 22 11.51 -0.57 0.25
N ALA A 23 10.83 -0.26 -0.86
CA ALA A 23 11.30 -0.62 -2.20
C ALA A 23 12.69 -0.03 -2.49
N LYS A 24 12.95 1.22 -2.09
CA LYS A 24 14.26 1.86 -2.23
C LYS A 24 15.36 1.13 -1.45
N VAL A 25 15.06 0.64 -0.24
CA VAL A 25 16.00 -0.17 0.55
C VAL A 25 16.32 -1.48 -0.17
N LEU A 26 15.32 -2.13 -0.75
CA LEU A 26 15.49 -3.38 -1.50
C LEU A 26 16.27 -3.21 -2.81
N ALA A 27 16.26 -2.01 -3.40
CA ALA A 27 17.01 -1.67 -4.60
C ALA A 27 18.45 -1.24 -4.32
N ALA A 28 18.80 -0.96 -3.07
CA ALA A 28 20.17 -0.62 -2.65
C ALA A 28 21.07 -1.88 -2.63
N PRO A 29 22.41 -1.72 -2.52
CA PRO A 29 23.31 -2.85 -2.30
C PRO A 29 22.85 -3.72 -1.13
N PHE A 30 22.99 -5.04 -1.27
CA PHE A 30 22.42 -5.99 -0.33
C PHE A 30 23.06 -5.88 1.06
N ASP A 31 22.23 -5.51 2.02
CA ASP A 31 22.47 -5.62 3.46
C ASP A 31 21.43 -6.60 4.01
N ARG A 32 21.87 -7.72 4.57
CA ARG A 32 20.98 -8.83 4.96
C ARG A 32 19.91 -8.40 5.95
N ASP A 33 20.30 -7.72 7.03
CA ASP A 33 19.40 -7.39 8.13
C ASP A 33 18.38 -6.33 7.70
N ASN A 34 18.85 -5.34 6.93
CA ASN A 34 18.00 -4.29 6.39
C ASN A 34 17.08 -4.83 5.27
N ALA A 35 17.57 -5.72 4.41
CA ALA A 35 16.79 -6.29 3.32
C ALA A 35 15.70 -7.24 3.83
N GLU A 36 15.96 -8.09 4.83
CA GLU A 36 14.96 -9.01 5.37
C GLU A 36 13.81 -8.23 6.03
N ARG A 37 14.14 -7.24 6.87
CA ARG A 37 13.16 -6.34 7.48
C ARG A 37 12.35 -5.58 6.44
N ALA A 38 13.02 -5.01 5.42
CA ALA A 38 12.36 -4.26 4.37
C ALA A 38 11.43 -5.14 3.51
N ARG A 39 11.79 -6.41 3.24
CA ARG A 39 10.90 -7.35 2.53
C ARG A 39 9.62 -7.62 3.32
N ASN A 40 9.75 -7.93 4.61
CA ASN A 40 8.60 -8.21 5.46
C ASN A 40 7.63 -7.02 5.50
N LYS A 41 8.17 -5.80 5.67
CA LYS A 41 7.35 -4.58 5.65
C LYS A 41 6.76 -4.25 4.30
N PHE A 42 7.49 -4.48 3.20
CA PHE A 42 6.98 -4.30 1.86
C PHE A 42 5.76 -5.19 1.58
N VAL A 43 5.81 -6.47 1.96
CA VAL A 43 4.70 -7.43 1.76
C VAL A 43 3.50 -7.08 2.65
N GLU A 44 3.72 -6.70 3.90
CA GLU A 44 2.67 -6.25 4.82
C GLU A 44 1.92 -5.03 4.25
N LEU A 45 2.66 -4.02 3.79
CA LEU A 45 2.08 -2.82 3.18
C LEU A 45 1.36 -3.12 1.86
N GLN A 46 1.91 -4.01 1.03
CA GLN A 46 1.22 -4.43 -0.20
C GLN A 46 -0.12 -5.11 0.12
N THR A 47 -0.17 -5.96 1.15
CA THR A 47 -1.40 -6.63 1.59
C THR A 47 -2.45 -5.61 2.05
N LEU A 48 -2.02 -4.55 2.75
CA LEU A 48 -2.91 -3.46 3.18
C LEU A 48 -3.41 -2.62 1.99
N ILE A 49 -2.54 -2.29 1.02
CA ILE A 49 -2.93 -1.61 -0.22
C ILE A 49 -3.99 -2.42 -0.97
N ASP A 50 -3.79 -3.74 -1.12
CA ASP A 50 -4.75 -4.62 -1.81
C ASP A 50 -6.10 -4.70 -1.06
N ALA A 51 -6.10 -4.61 0.26
CA ALA A 51 -7.32 -4.51 1.06
C ALA A 51 -8.06 -3.18 0.83
N LEU A 52 -7.31 -2.07 0.78
CA LEU A 52 -7.87 -0.73 0.52
C LEU A 52 -8.42 -0.62 -0.91
N ASP A 53 -7.74 -1.18 -1.91
CA ASP A 53 -8.22 -1.17 -3.29
C ASP A 53 -9.50 -2.00 -3.46
N ARG A 54 -9.63 -3.12 -2.75
CA ARG A 54 -10.88 -3.90 -2.70
C ARG A 54 -12.01 -3.10 -2.05
N ALA A 55 -11.75 -2.43 -0.93
CA ALA A 55 -12.73 -1.56 -0.27
C ALA A 55 -13.17 -0.39 -1.18
N ILE A 56 -12.23 0.28 -1.84
CA ILE A 56 -12.49 1.36 -2.80
C ILE A 56 -13.36 0.85 -3.96
N SER A 57 -13.07 -0.34 -4.46
CA SER A 57 -13.82 -0.94 -5.57
C SER A 57 -15.25 -1.28 -5.17
N ALA A 58 -15.47 -1.73 -3.93
CA ALA A 58 -16.81 -1.97 -3.39
C ALA A 58 -17.64 -0.68 -3.18
N GLU A 59 -16.98 0.46 -2.95
CA GLU A 59 -17.64 1.77 -2.82
C GLU A 59 -17.99 2.43 -4.17
N LYS A 60 -17.40 1.96 -5.27
CA LYS A 60 -17.85 2.37 -6.61
C LYS A 60 -19.14 1.62 -6.90
N PRO A 61 -20.30 2.28 -7.07
CA PRO A 61 -21.51 1.57 -7.47
C PRO A 61 -21.20 0.79 -8.75
N ALA A 62 -21.61 -0.47 -8.80
CA ALA A 62 -21.67 -1.20 -10.05
C ALA A 62 -22.51 -0.34 -10.99
N SER A 63 -21.86 0.32 -11.95
CA SER A 63 -22.56 1.01 -13.02
C SER A 63 -23.31 -0.07 -13.80
N ALA A 64 -24.58 -0.24 -13.46
CA ALA A 64 -25.58 -0.94 -14.26
C ALA A 64 -26.16 0.04 -15.29
#